data_AF-A0A5W2RM19-F1
#
_entry.id   AF-A0A5W2RM19-F1
#
_cell.length_a   1.000
_cell.length_b   1.000
_cell.length_c   1.000
_cell.angle_alpha   90.00
_cell.angle_beta   90.00
_cell.angle_gamma   90.00
#
_symmetry.space_group_name_H-M   'P 1'
#
loop_
_entity.id
_entity.type
_entity.pdbx_description
1 polymer ?
#
loop_
_entity_poly.entity_id
_entity_poly.type
_entity_poly.pdbx_seq_one_letter_code
_entity_poly.pdbx_strand_id
1 'polypeptide(L)'
;MNSADLSKILEEHKEWITSMHESGSRADLRDADLRGTNLRDANLYGADLRGANLRGANLRGANLRGANLRDADLYGANLYGTNLYGA
;
A
#
# COMPACT_ATOMS: atom_id res chain seq x y z
N MET A 1 1.17 3.87 -12.72
CA MET A 1 1.65 5.11 -12.08
C MET A 1 3.17 5.11 -12.13
N ASN A 2 3.85 6.27 -12.21
CA ASN A 2 5.31 6.29 -12.24
C ASN A 2 5.89 6.18 -10.80
N SER A 3 7.20 5.98 -10.67
CA SER A 3 7.84 5.80 -9.36
C SER A 3 7.85 7.07 -8.50
N ALA A 4 7.86 8.26 -9.11
CA ALA A 4 7.85 9.53 -8.39
C ALA A 4 6.48 9.80 -7.75
N ASP A 5 5.40 9.53 -8.48
CA ASP A 5 4.03 9.64 -7.99
C ASP A 5 3.81 8.69 -6.80
N LEU A 6 4.23 7.43 -6.93
CA LEU A 6 4.12 6.44 -5.86
C LEU A 6 4.91 6.87 -4.62
N SER A 7 6.14 7.34 -4.81
CA SER A 7 6.99 7.79 -3.70
C SER A 7 6.36 8.98 -2.96
N LYS A 8 5.78 9.93 -3.71
CA LYS A 8 5.08 11.08 -3.12
C LYS A 8 3.88 10.63 -2.28
N ILE A 9 3.06 9.71 -2.80
CA ILE A 9 1.91 9.16 -2.05
C ILE A 9 2.38 8.48 -0.76
N LEU A 10 3.47 7.70 -0.82
CA LEU A 10 3.99 7.01 0.35
C LEU A 10 4.56 7.97 1.41
N GLU A 11 5.20 9.07 1.00
CA GLU A 11 5.67 10.10 1.95
C GLU A 11 4.49 10.85 2.57
N GLU A 12 3.50 11.28 1.79
CA GLU A 12 2.28 11.91 2.33
C GLU A 12 1.54 10.96 3.30
N HIS A 13 1.53 9.66 3.00
CA HIS A 13 0.91 8.66 3.86
C HIS A 13 1.69 8.41 5.14
N LYS A 14 3.02 8.43 5.08
CA LYS A 14 3.87 8.35 6.26
C LYS A 14 3.68 9.56 7.16
N GLU A 15 3.61 10.76 6.61
CA GLU A 15 3.25 11.97 7.36
C GLU A 15 1.86 11.82 8.00
N TRP A 16 0.88 11.30 7.26
CA TRP A 16 -0.47 11.03 7.76
C TRP A 16 -0.48 10.11 8.97
N ILE A 17 0.28 9.01 8.95
CA ILE A 17 0.34 8.08 10.09
C ILE A 17 1.10 8.71 11.26
N THR A 18 2.24 9.34 10.99
CA THR A 18 3.14 9.84 12.04
C THR A 18 2.63 11.09 12.74
N SER A 19 1.83 11.91 12.05
CA SER A 19 1.18 13.11 12.60
C SER A 19 -0.15 12.81 13.31
N MET A 20 -0.45 11.54 13.64
CA MET A 20 -1.75 11.15 14.20
C MET A 20 -2.95 11.61 13.35
N HIS A 21 -2.80 11.58 12.03
CA HIS A 21 -3.78 12.02 11.04
C HIS A 21 -4.03 13.54 10.98
N GLU A 22 -3.12 14.37 11.50
CA GLU A 22 -3.23 15.83 11.47
C GLU A 22 -2.68 16.47 10.17
N SER A 23 -1.73 15.83 9.49
CA SER A 23 -1.09 16.33 8.24
C SER A 23 -0.75 15.20 7.28
N GLY A 24 -0.66 15.49 5.98
CA GLY A 24 -0.46 14.49 4.92
C GLY A 24 -1.77 13.82 4.48
N SER A 25 -1.66 12.77 3.66
CA SER A 25 -2.81 12.12 3.03
C SER A 25 -2.77 10.62 3.21
N ARG A 26 -3.90 10.00 3.58
CA ARG A 26 -4.06 8.53 3.50
C ARG A 26 -3.77 8.07 2.07
N ALA A 27 -2.97 7.02 1.89
CA ALA A 27 -2.61 6.52 0.57
C ALA A 27 -3.87 6.09 -0.20
N ASP A 28 -4.12 6.75 -1.33
CA ASP A 28 -5.10 6.36 -2.34
C ASP A 28 -4.36 5.74 -3.53
N LEU A 29 -4.45 4.42 -3.62
CA LEU A 29 -3.81 3.58 -4.62
C LEU A 29 -4.86 2.77 -5.41
N ARG A 30 -6.09 3.29 -5.48
CA ARG A 30 -7.17 2.64 -6.22
C ARG A 30 -6.81 2.48 -7.69
N ASP A 31 -7.11 1.30 -8.23
CA ASP A 31 -6.85 0.91 -9.62
C ASP A 31 -5.39 1.11 -10.07
N ALA A 32 -4.46 1.29 -9.12
CA ALA A 32 -3.07 1.56 -9.44
C ALA A 32 -2.39 0.30 -10.00
N ASP A 33 -1.65 0.47 -11.09
CA ASP A 33 -0.72 -0.55 -11.57
C ASP A 33 0.56 -0.54 -10.72
N LEU A 34 0.64 -1.49 -9.78
CA LEU A 34 1.73 -1.70 -8.83
C LEU A 34 2.43 -3.05 -9.08
N ARG A 35 2.33 -3.60 -10.29
CA ARG A 35 2.92 -4.89 -10.64
C ARG A 35 4.42 -4.91 -10.41
N GLY A 36 4.89 -5.95 -9.72
CA GLY A 36 6.32 -6.16 -9.44
C GLY A 36 6.96 -5.08 -8.57
N THR A 37 6.19 -4.14 -8.02
CA THR A 37 6.75 -3.05 -7.21
C THR A 37 7.33 -3.57 -5.90
N ASN A 38 8.37 -2.90 -5.40
CA ASN A 38 8.95 -3.22 -4.10
C ASN A 38 8.32 -2.35 -3.02
N LEU A 39 7.37 -2.93 -2.28
CA LEU A 39 6.67 -2.33 -1.14
C LEU A 39 7.08 -3.01 0.17
N ARG A 40 8.30 -3.56 0.22
CA ARG A 40 8.84 -4.23 1.40
C ARG A 40 8.87 -3.27 2.59
N ASP A 41 8.36 -3.74 3.73
CA ASP A 41 8.26 -3.00 4.99
C ASP A 41 7.46 -1.68 4.88
N ALA A 42 6.70 -1.48 3.80
CA ALA A 42 5.89 -0.28 3.61
C ALA A 42 4.75 -0.23 4.65
N ASN A 43 4.54 0.95 5.23
CA ASN A 43 3.39 1.18 6.10
C ASN A 43 2.22 1.70 5.26
N LEU A 44 1.28 0.82 4.95
CA LEU A 44 0.05 1.06 4.20
C LEU A 44 -1.17 0.91 5.11
N TYR A 45 -1.04 1.29 6.40
CA TYR A 45 -2.11 1.21 7.39
C TYR A 45 -3.33 1.99 6.90
N GLY A 46 -4.43 1.28 6.72
CA GLY A 46 -5.64 1.87 6.18
C GLY A 46 -5.57 2.19 4.68
N ALA A 47 -4.49 2.02 3.93
CA ALA A 47 -4.46 2.46 2.52
C ALA A 47 -5.67 1.96 1.68
N ASP A 48 -6.16 2.77 0.75
CA ASP A 48 -7.20 2.35 -0.19
C ASP A 48 -6.53 1.76 -1.43
N LEU A 49 -6.60 0.43 -1.57
CA LEU A 49 -5.97 -0.35 -2.64
C LEU A 49 -7.03 -1.02 -3.51
N ARG A 50 -8.27 -0.51 -3.52
CA ARG A 50 -9.35 -1.15 -4.29
C ARG A 50 -8.99 -1.25 -5.77
N GLY A 51 -9.12 -2.43 -6.35
CA GLY A 51 -8.80 -2.66 -7.77
C GLY A 51 -7.30 -2.57 -8.11
N ALA A 52 -6.41 -2.35 -7.14
CA ALA A 52 -4.98 -2.22 -7.42
C ALA A 52 -4.39 -3.53 -7.99
N ASN A 53 -3.55 -3.40 -9.01
CA ASN A 53 -2.82 -4.53 -9.58
C ASN A 53 -1.49 -4.70 -8.87
N LEU A 54 -1.43 -5.61 -7.88
CA LEU A 54 -0.27 -5.92 -7.06
C LEU A 54 0.43 -7.21 -7.51
N ARG A 55 0.20 -7.68 -8.74
CA ARG A 55 0.78 -8.95 -9.20
C ARG A 55 2.30 -8.94 -9.09
N GLY A 56 2.86 -9.96 -8.45
CA GLY A 56 4.31 -10.07 -8.25
C GLY A 56 4.93 -9.00 -7.35
N ALA A 57 4.14 -8.12 -6.73
CA ALA A 57 4.67 -7.08 -5.84
C ALA A 57 5.34 -7.71 -4.61
N ASN A 58 6.43 -7.10 -4.14
CA ASN A 58 7.08 -7.51 -2.91
C ASN A 58 6.48 -6.73 -1.73
N LEU A 59 5.55 -7.35 -1.00
CA LEU A 59 4.88 -6.80 0.19
C LEU A 59 5.45 -7.36 1.50
N ARG A 60 6.62 -8.01 1.45
CA ARG A 60 7.22 -8.65 2.63
C ARG A 60 7.33 -7.65 3.78
N GLY A 61 6.81 -8.01 4.94
CA GLY A 61 6.82 -7.16 6.14
C GLY A 61 5.96 -5.90 6.08
N ALA A 62 5.23 -5.65 4.98
CA ALA A 62 4.37 -4.48 4.85
C ALA A 62 3.23 -4.52 5.87
N ASN A 63 2.84 -3.34 6.36
CA ASN A 63 1.68 -3.18 7.23
C ASN A 63 0.46 -2.76 6.40
N LEU A 64 -0.44 -3.70 6.11
CA LEU A 64 -1.71 -3.48 5.42
C LEU A 64 -2.92 -3.51 6.37
N ARG A 65 -2.70 -3.37 7.69
CA ARG A 65 -3.79 -3.43 8.66
C ARG A 65 -4.87 -2.40 8.31
N GLY A 66 -6.12 -2.85 8.19
CA GLY A 66 -7.26 -2.00 7.85
C GLY A 66 -7.26 -1.41 6.43
N ALA A 67 -6.32 -1.81 5.57
CA ALA A 67 -6.31 -1.40 4.17
C ALA A 67 -7.54 -1.95 3.44
N ASN A 68 -8.00 -1.29 2.39
CA ASN A 68 -9.09 -1.81 1.58
C ASN A 68 -8.52 -2.52 0.34
N LEU A 69 -8.48 -3.85 0.36
CA LEU A 69 -7.98 -4.67 -0.75
C LEU A 69 -9.09 -5.20 -1.67
N ARG A 70 -10.32 -4.66 -1.60
CA ARG A 70 -11.43 -5.16 -2.43
C ARG A 70 -11.06 -5.07 -3.91
N ASP A 71 -11.23 -6.17 -4.64
CA ASP A 71 -10.93 -6.27 -6.08
C ASP A 71 -9.43 -6.12 -6.43
N ALA A 72 -8.52 -6.06 -5.46
CA ALA A 72 -7.08 -6.00 -5.71
C ALA A 72 -6.53 -7.34 -6.21
N ASP A 73 -5.62 -7.29 -7.18
CA ASP A 73 -4.98 -8.49 -7.74
C ASP A 73 -3.61 -8.74 -7.09
N LEU A 74 -3.56 -9.69 -6.16
CA LEU A 74 -2.35 -10.09 -5.43
C LEU A 74 -1.65 -11.30 -6.04
N TYR A 75 -1.98 -11.73 -7.26
CA TYR A 75 -1.42 -12.96 -7.82
C TYR A 75 0.11 -12.92 -7.89
N GLY A 76 0.77 -13.86 -7.21
CA GLY A 76 2.23 -13.94 -7.14
C GLY A 76 2.90 -12.88 -6.26
N ALA A 77 2.16 -12.05 -5.53
CA ALA A 77 2.74 -11.11 -4.58
C ALA A 77 3.43 -11.84 -3.41
N ASN A 78 4.57 -11.31 -2.95
CA ASN A 78 5.25 -11.83 -1.77
C ASN A 78 4.63 -11.20 -0.50
N LEU A 79 3.79 -11.95 0.19
CA LEU A 79 3.09 -11.54 1.42
C LEU A 79 3.75 -12.05 2.71
N TYR A 80 5.00 -12.50 2.66
CA TYR A 80 5.67 -13.05 3.84
C TYR A 80 5.79 -11.99 4.95
N GLY A 81 5.20 -12.26 6.11
CA GLY A 81 5.22 -11.33 7.26
C GLY A 81 4.40 -10.05 7.06
N THR A 82 3.58 -9.96 6.01
CA THR A 82 2.67 -8.84 5.82
C THR A 82 1.56 -8.86 6.88
N ASN A 83 1.29 -7.73 7.52
CA ASN A 83 0.17 -7.61 8.44
C ASN A 83 -1.12 -7.27 7.69
N LEU A 84 -2.02 -8.25 7.56
CA LEU A 84 -3.31 -8.12 6.86
C LEU A 84 -4.51 -8.02 7.82
N TYR A 85 -4.29 -7.71 9.09
CA TYR A 85 -5.41 -7.68 10.05
C TYR A 85 -6.46 -6.64 9.64
N GLY A 86 -7.69 -7.10 9.36
CA GLY A 86 -8.80 -6.26 8.93
C GLY A 86 -8.64 -5.65 7.53
N ALA A 87 -7.76 -6.22 6.69
CA ALA A 87 -7.61 -5.85 5.28
C ALA A 87 -8.64 -6.53 4.37
#